data_AF-A0A7Y3DNK0-F1
#
_entry.id   AF-A0A7Y3DNK0-F1
#
_cell.length_a   1.000
_cell.length_b   1.000
_cell.length_c   1.000
_cell.angle_alpha   90.00
_cell.angle_beta   90.00
_cell.angle_gamma   90.00
#
_symmetry.space_group_name_H-M   'P 1'
#
loop_
_entity.id
_entity.type
_entity.pdbx_description
1 polymer ?
#
loop_
_entity_poly.entity_id
_entity_poly.type
_entity_poly.pdbx_seq_one_letter_code
_entity_poly.pdbx_strand_id
1 'polypeptide(L)'
;SSFFYDLDSAYVYYWSKEADRGQRLDLWPRLFLPLQFKPFITIEPSVGVRETLYYLDKKKFSPEGDQQFFHREIFDTRLDLFSEIFNVFQTEGKTLEAVKHTIRPRIIHAYTPELDQDDLPAFDSNDRIVKNHLLTYSLTNTITTKSKKMGQFDETRRVAKTQAEVIGSPADYTYNDFLRFNLVQSYDIEEAREDDPERPFSPITAELDIFPGKYIALDTDAQWSVYSGRFLAHNVKANLWDQRGDTLSVEYRYTGNSKELDQNPSESISANLGVKVTDRLGISANYEYNFLDNTRVSTGYGIKYTAQCWSFEGRFIDAIGVDNRRRVNYEIIINLFGLGEFGI
;
A
#
# COMPACT_ATOMS: atom_id res chain seq x y z
N SER A 1 7.08 23.75 20.72
CA SER A 1 6.55 22.90 19.64
C SER A 1 5.81 23.80 18.67
N SER A 2 5.94 23.55 17.37
CA SER A 2 5.18 24.25 16.35
C SER A 2 3.86 23.51 16.13
N PHE A 3 2.79 24.27 16.00
CA PHE A 3 1.49 23.77 15.59
C PHE A 3 1.47 23.69 14.04
N PHE A 4 0.83 22.66 13.49
CA PHE A 4 0.67 22.47 12.04
C PHE A 4 -0.80 22.41 11.68
N TYR A 5 -1.18 23.00 10.56
CA TYR A 5 -2.55 22.95 10.05
C TYR A 5 -2.57 22.35 8.65
N ASP A 6 -3.70 21.74 8.32
CA ASP A 6 -4.05 21.27 6.98
C ASP A 6 -5.49 21.67 6.67
N LEU A 7 -5.81 21.79 5.39
CA LEU A 7 -7.18 22.04 4.92
C LEU A 7 -7.41 21.22 3.66
N ASP A 8 -8.24 20.18 3.79
CA ASP A 8 -8.83 19.52 2.63
C ASP A 8 -10.12 20.27 2.22
N SER A 9 -10.31 20.48 0.93
CA SER A 9 -11.50 21.15 0.40
C SER A 9 -11.86 20.64 -0.98
N ALA A 10 -13.14 20.40 -1.20
CA ALA A 10 -13.65 19.91 -2.47
C ALA A 10 -14.99 20.58 -2.83
N TYR A 11 -15.15 20.93 -4.11
CA TYR A 11 -16.44 21.30 -4.68
C TYR A 11 -16.75 20.37 -5.85
N VAL A 12 -17.95 19.78 -5.84
CA VAL A 12 -18.40 18.84 -6.87
C VAL A 12 -19.80 19.23 -7.33
N TYR A 13 -19.98 19.26 -8.65
CA TYR A 13 -21.30 19.35 -9.28
C TYR A 13 -21.69 17.98 -9.83
N TYR A 14 -22.70 17.35 -9.24
CA TYR A 14 -23.24 16.07 -9.67
C TYR A 14 -24.31 16.29 -10.74
N TRP A 15 -24.07 15.72 -11.92
CA TRP A 15 -25.00 15.76 -13.03
C TRP A 15 -25.35 14.35 -13.50
N SER A 16 -26.65 14.10 -13.62
CA SER A 16 -27.18 12.90 -14.27
C SER A 16 -28.43 13.24 -15.08
N LYS A 17 -28.66 12.48 -16.16
CA LYS A 17 -29.91 12.57 -16.93
C LYS A 17 -31.08 11.97 -16.14
N GLU A 18 -30.83 10.87 -15.46
CA GLU A 18 -31.86 10.03 -14.83
C GLU A 18 -31.83 10.10 -13.29
N ALA A 19 -30.66 10.26 -12.67
CA ALA A 19 -30.49 10.36 -11.22
C ALA A 19 -30.60 11.81 -10.69
N ASP A 20 -30.35 11.95 -9.40
CA ASP A 20 -30.36 13.22 -8.67
C ASP A 20 -29.21 14.13 -9.09
N ARG A 21 -29.48 15.44 -9.00
CA ARG A 21 -28.51 16.49 -9.32
C ARG A 21 -28.31 17.33 -8.09
N GLY A 22 -27.07 17.76 -7.89
CA GLY A 22 -26.74 18.55 -6.73
C GLY A 22 -25.32 19.08 -6.78
N GLN A 23 -25.02 19.92 -5.81
CA GLN A 23 -23.70 20.44 -5.56
C GLN A 23 -23.29 20.05 -4.16
N ARG A 24 -22.02 19.72 -3.96
CA ARG A 24 -21.43 19.51 -2.64
C ARG A 24 -20.21 20.42 -2.51
N LEU A 25 -20.16 21.18 -1.42
CA LEU A 25 -18.95 21.83 -0.93
C LEU A 25 -18.55 21.12 0.36
N ASP A 26 -17.30 20.66 0.44
CA ASP A 26 -16.75 19.97 1.59
C ASP A 26 -15.48 20.69 2.05
N LEU A 27 -15.39 20.98 3.34
CA LEU A 27 -14.25 21.66 3.97
C LEU A 27 -13.85 20.87 5.21
N TRP A 28 -12.58 20.49 5.31
CA TRP A 28 -12.06 19.71 6.43
C TRP A 28 -10.71 20.26 6.92
N PRO A 29 -10.72 21.40 7.63
CA PRO A 29 -9.55 21.87 8.35
C PRO A 29 -9.15 20.89 9.47
N ARG A 30 -7.84 20.67 9.60
CA ARG A 30 -7.25 19.86 10.67
C ARG A 30 -6.10 20.58 11.35
N LEU A 31 -5.99 20.37 12.65
CA LEU A 31 -4.98 20.92 13.54
C LEU A 31 -4.13 19.77 14.10
N PHE A 32 -2.80 19.87 14.06
CA PHE A 32 -1.86 18.87 14.55
C PHE A 32 -0.85 19.50 15.52
N LEU A 33 -0.53 18.78 16.59
CA LEU A 33 0.45 19.22 17.58
C LEU A 33 1.45 18.08 17.88
N PRO A 34 2.54 17.94 17.11
CA PRO A 34 3.56 16.95 17.39
C PRO A 34 4.39 17.38 18.62
N LEU A 35 4.40 16.51 19.63
CA LEU A 35 5.10 16.70 20.89
C LEU A 35 6.11 15.57 21.08
N GLN A 36 7.37 15.95 21.27
CA GLN A 36 8.44 15.01 21.62
C GLN A 36 8.73 15.14 23.12
N PHE A 37 8.30 14.17 23.93
CA PHE A 37 8.47 14.23 25.40
C PHE A 37 9.87 13.75 25.83
N LYS A 38 10.48 12.85 25.04
CA LYS A 38 11.84 12.32 25.18
C LYS A 38 12.40 11.99 23.78
N PRO A 39 13.71 11.71 23.62
CA PRO A 39 14.28 11.33 22.31
C PRO A 39 13.58 10.14 21.65
N PHE A 40 12.88 9.33 22.42
CA PHE A 40 12.27 8.08 21.99
C PHE A 40 10.73 8.05 22.09
N ILE A 41 10.04 9.06 22.63
CA ILE A 41 8.56 9.08 22.68
C ILE A 41 8.04 10.31 21.97
N THR A 42 7.19 10.07 20.97
CA THR A 42 6.45 11.09 20.23
C THR A 42 4.95 10.91 20.46
N ILE A 43 4.28 12.02 20.69
CA ILE A 43 2.84 12.12 20.91
C ILE A 43 2.31 13.16 19.93
N GLU A 44 1.36 12.80 19.10
CA GLU A 44 0.78 13.68 18.08
C GLU A 44 -0.75 13.66 18.18
N PRO A 45 -1.34 14.51 19.02
CA PRO A 45 -2.76 14.81 18.96
C PRO A 45 -3.09 15.61 17.70
N SER A 46 -4.26 15.30 17.14
CA SER A 46 -4.89 16.09 16.09
C SER A 46 -6.40 16.16 16.27
N VAL A 47 -6.98 17.26 15.80
CA VAL A 47 -8.43 17.48 15.77
C VAL A 47 -8.80 18.02 14.40
N GLY A 48 -9.85 17.47 13.81
CA GLY A 48 -10.44 17.93 12.56
C GLY A 48 -11.87 18.38 12.78
N VAL A 49 -12.31 19.37 12.00
CA VAL A 49 -13.73 19.76 11.89
C VAL A 49 -14.06 19.73 10.41
N ARG A 50 -15.11 19.01 10.03
CA ARG A 50 -15.55 18.85 8.65
C ARG A 50 -16.95 19.42 8.50
N GLU A 51 -17.08 20.36 7.59
CA GLU A 51 -18.35 20.94 7.16
C GLU A 51 -18.63 20.51 5.72
N THR A 52 -19.77 19.87 5.50
CA THR A 52 -20.24 19.48 4.17
C THR A 52 -21.57 20.17 3.89
N LEU A 53 -21.62 21.00 2.85
CA LEU A 53 -22.82 21.70 2.38
C LEU A 53 -23.32 21.08 1.08
N TYR A 54 -24.63 20.83 1.00
CA TYR A 54 -25.28 20.32 -0.20
C TYR A 54 -26.33 21.30 -0.71
N TYR A 55 -26.35 21.48 -2.02
CA TYR A 55 -27.42 22.19 -2.72
C TYR A 55 -28.05 21.30 -3.78
N LEU A 56 -29.31 20.92 -3.59
CA LEU A 56 -29.98 19.86 -4.35
C LEU A 56 -31.12 20.41 -5.23
N ASP A 57 -31.37 19.74 -6.36
CA ASP A 57 -32.50 20.05 -7.24
C ASP A 57 -33.81 19.54 -6.65
N LYS A 58 -34.76 20.44 -6.39
CA LYS A 58 -36.06 20.17 -5.72
C LYS A 58 -36.82 19.03 -6.37
N LYS A 59 -36.89 19.02 -7.70
CA LYS A 59 -37.86 18.21 -8.45
C LYS A 59 -37.64 16.70 -8.31
N LYS A 60 -36.45 16.28 -7.89
CA LYS A 60 -36.11 14.86 -7.74
C LYS A 60 -35.80 14.45 -6.30
N PHE A 61 -35.18 15.34 -5.51
CA PHE A 61 -34.74 14.99 -4.15
C PHE A 61 -35.76 15.31 -3.05
N SER A 62 -36.62 16.31 -3.25
CA SER A 62 -37.72 16.61 -2.31
C SER A 62 -38.97 17.00 -3.10
N PRO A 63 -39.62 16.04 -3.80
CA PRO A 63 -40.78 16.35 -4.64
C PRO A 63 -41.99 16.84 -3.84
N GLU A 64 -42.04 16.55 -2.54
CA GLU A 64 -43.10 17.00 -1.61
C GLU A 64 -42.66 18.12 -0.64
N GLY A 65 -41.37 18.48 -0.64
CA GLY A 65 -40.78 19.48 0.24
C GLY A 65 -40.13 20.64 -0.50
N ASP A 66 -39.81 21.71 0.23
CA ASP A 66 -39.18 22.91 -0.35
C ASP A 66 -37.68 23.03 -0.03
N GLN A 67 -37.12 22.06 0.69
CA GLN A 67 -35.74 22.08 1.16
C GLN A 67 -34.75 21.71 0.06
N GLN A 68 -33.80 22.60 -0.20
CA GLN A 68 -32.71 22.40 -1.17
C GLN A 68 -31.34 22.37 -0.52
N PHE A 69 -31.23 22.92 0.68
CA PHE A 69 -29.98 23.05 1.40
C PHE A 69 -29.93 22.02 2.52
N PHE A 70 -28.86 21.25 2.52
CA PHE A 70 -28.53 20.30 3.57
C PHE A 70 -27.10 20.56 4.00
N HIS A 71 -26.79 20.24 5.25
CA HIS A 71 -25.44 20.38 5.77
C HIS A 71 -25.14 19.25 6.73
N ARG A 72 -23.85 19.02 6.94
CA ARG A 72 -23.30 18.12 7.94
C ARG A 72 -22.07 18.76 8.55
N GLU A 73 -22.09 18.89 9.87
CA GLU A 73 -20.95 19.27 10.67
C GLU A 73 -20.50 18.07 11.51
N ILE A 74 -19.25 17.66 11.38
CA ILE A 74 -18.68 16.57 12.18
C ILE A 74 -17.26 16.91 12.60
N PHE A 75 -16.87 16.52 13.81
CA PHE A 75 -15.49 16.62 14.25
C PHE A 75 -14.88 15.23 14.39
N ASP A 76 -13.57 15.16 14.33
CA ASP A 76 -12.85 13.92 14.64
C ASP A 76 -11.59 14.24 15.44
N THR A 77 -11.16 13.28 16.25
CA THR A 77 -9.92 13.40 17.02
C THR A 77 -9.05 12.17 16.78
N ARG A 78 -7.74 12.39 16.83
CA ARG A 78 -6.76 11.32 16.72
C ARG A 78 -5.58 11.61 17.64
N LEU A 79 -5.18 10.63 18.44
CA LEU A 79 -3.99 10.66 19.27
C LEU A 79 -3.02 9.57 18.83
N ASP A 80 -1.88 9.97 18.27
CA ASP A 80 -0.82 9.06 17.83
C ASP A 80 0.31 9.01 18.86
N LEU A 81 0.59 7.83 19.40
CA LEU A 81 1.63 7.60 20.39
C LEU A 81 2.61 6.58 19.82
N PHE A 82 3.87 6.95 19.61
CA PHE A 82 4.86 5.99 19.14
C PHE A 82 6.23 6.20 19.77
N SER A 83 7.00 5.11 19.78
CA SER A 83 8.39 5.09 20.17
C SER A 83 9.22 4.40 19.11
N GLU A 84 10.48 4.79 18.96
CA GLU A 84 11.44 4.10 18.10
C GLU A 84 12.67 3.75 18.92
N ILE A 85 12.91 2.45 19.07
CA ILE A 85 14.05 1.91 19.81
C ILE A 85 14.86 1.06 18.83
N PHE A 86 16.17 1.19 18.85
CA PHE A 86 17.02 0.39 17.97
C PHE A 86 18.27 -0.08 18.69
N ASN A 87 18.86 -1.16 18.18
CA ASN A 87 20.21 -1.56 18.52
C ASN A 87 21.00 -1.84 17.24
N VAL A 88 22.31 -1.58 17.29
CA VAL A 88 23.23 -1.82 16.17
C VAL A 88 24.20 -2.92 16.57
N PHE A 89 24.08 -4.06 15.90
CA PHE A 89 24.96 -5.21 16.07
C PHE A 89 26.07 -5.13 15.04
N GLN A 90 27.32 -4.98 15.51
CA GLN A 90 28.48 -5.06 14.63
C GLN A 90 28.72 -6.52 14.24
N THR A 91 29.07 -6.75 12.97
CA THR A 91 29.38 -8.07 12.44
C THR A 91 30.84 -8.14 12.04
N GLU A 92 31.51 -9.26 12.31
CA GLU A 92 32.92 -9.49 11.92
C GLU A 92 33.08 -9.85 10.42
N GLY A 93 32.03 -9.61 9.62
CA GLY A 93 31.99 -9.94 8.20
C GLY A 93 32.83 -9.00 7.34
N LYS A 94 33.34 -9.52 6.21
CA LYS A 94 34.09 -8.70 5.23
C LYS A 94 33.21 -7.74 4.43
N THR A 95 31.95 -8.12 4.20
CA THR A 95 31.00 -7.40 3.34
C THR A 95 29.89 -6.73 4.12
N LEU A 96 29.28 -7.45 5.06
CA LEU A 96 28.32 -6.93 6.04
C LEU A 96 29.10 -6.45 7.27
N GLU A 97 28.95 -5.17 7.63
CA GLU A 97 29.63 -4.57 8.79
C GLU A 97 28.74 -4.47 10.03
N ALA A 98 27.46 -4.19 9.82
CA ALA A 98 26.53 -4.02 10.93
C ALA A 98 25.10 -4.30 10.51
N VAL A 99 24.30 -4.66 11.50
CA VAL A 99 22.86 -4.85 11.39
C VAL A 99 22.19 -3.98 12.45
N LYS A 100 21.34 -3.05 12.01
CA LYS A 100 20.46 -2.27 12.89
C LYS A 100 19.11 -2.98 12.97
N HIS A 101 18.67 -3.34 14.17
CA HIS A 101 17.29 -3.76 14.42
C HIS A 101 16.55 -2.60 15.08
N THR A 102 15.51 -2.13 14.43
CA THR A 102 14.61 -1.08 14.92
C THR A 102 13.27 -1.70 15.29
N ILE A 103 12.74 -1.34 16.45
CA ILE A 103 11.43 -1.73 16.95
C ILE A 103 10.63 -0.44 17.17
N ARG A 104 9.48 -0.34 16.51
CA ARG A 104 8.57 0.80 16.60
C ARG A 104 7.19 0.34 17.12
N PRO A 105 6.96 0.37 18.44
CA PRO A 105 5.60 0.29 18.96
C PRO A 105 4.83 1.57 18.68
N ARG A 106 3.56 1.45 18.31
CA ARG A 106 2.66 2.57 18.06
C ARG A 106 1.24 2.24 18.52
N ILE A 107 0.59 3.21 19.16
CA ILE A 107 -0.80 3.17 19.61
C ILE A 107 -1.49 4.39 19.02
N ILE A 108 -2.64 4.17 18.40
CA ILE A 108 -3.46 5.22 17.81
C ILE A 108 -4.85 5.11 18.44
N HIS A 109 -5.31 6.18 19.06
CA HIS A 109 -6.73 6.36 19.38
C HIS A 109 -7.35 7.26 18.33
N ALA A 110 -8.44 6.82 17.71
CA ALA A 110 -9.19 7.58 16.71
C ALA A 110 -10.66 7.63 17.10
N TYR A 111 -11.26 8.81 17.01
CA TYR A 111 -12.66 9.03 17.36
C TYR A 111 -13.37 9.91 16.33
N THR A 112 -14.53 9.47 15.89
CA THR A 112 -15.48 10.18 15.04
C THR A 112 -16.88 9.85 15.56
N PRO A 113 -17.69 10.83 15.96
CA PRO A 113 -18.99 10.57 16.57
C PRO A 113 -19.99 9.99 15.56
N GLU A 114 -21.04 9.37 16.09
CA GLU A 114 -22.21 9.01 15.31
C GLU A 114 -23.08 10.25 15.06
N LEU A 115 -23.52 10.41 13.81
CA LEU A 115 -24.48 11.41 13.40
C LEU A 115 -25.51 10.76 12.49
N ASP A 116 -26.77 11.13 12.69
CA ASP A 116 -27.84 10.80 11.77
C ASP A 116 -27.59 11.52 10.44
N GLN A 117 -27.48 10.72 9.38
CA GLN A 117 -27.18 11.15 8.01
C GLN A 117 -28.19 10.56 7.01
N ASP A 118 -29.31 10.01 7.50
CA ASP A 118 -30.29 9.30 6.66
C ASP A 118 -30.97 10.25 5.67
N ASP A 119 -31.20 11.49 6.10
CA ASP A 119 -31.80 12.57 5.30
C ASP A 119 -30.79 13.25 4.33
N LEU A 120 -29.50 12.88 4.38
CA LEU A 120 -28.48 13.46 3.50
C LEU A 120 -28.42 12.73 2.14
N PRO A 121 -28.04 13.40 1.04
CA PRO A 121 -27.84 12.74 -0.24
C PRO A 121 -26.71 11.72 -0.20
N ALA A 122 -26.72 10.74 -1.11
CA ALA A 122 -25.67 9.72 -1.27
C ALA A 122 -25.25 9.61 -2.73
N PHE A 123 -24.34 10.50 -3.16
CA PHE A 123 -23.75 10.51 -4.49
C PHE A 123 -22.50 9.63 -4.58
N ASP A 124 -21.64 9.69 -3.57
CA ASP A 124 -20.39 8.94 -3.50
C ASP A 124 -20.02 8.52 -2.07
N SER A 125 -18.88 7.83 -1.93
CA SER A 125 -18.39 7.30 -0.64
C SER A 125 -18.11 8.36 0.42
N ASN A 126 -17.97 9.65 0.06
CA ASN A 126 -17.69 10.73 1.01
C ASN A 126 -18.97 11.32 1.63
N ASP A 127 -20.15 10.92 1.14
CA ASP A 127 -21.43 11.38 1.66
C ASP A 127 -21.89 10.64 2.91
N ARG A 128 -21.23 9.54 3.27
CA ARG A 128 -21.48 8.81 4.51
C ARG A 128 -20.19 8.69 5.32
N ILE A 129 -20.13 9.43 6.42
CA ILE A 129 -19.02 9.31 7.37
C ILE A 129 -19.44 8.31 8.45
N VAL A 130 -18.72 7.20 8.51
CA VAL A 130 -18.95 6.15 9.50
C VAL A 130 -18.39 6.61 10.84
N LYS A 131 -19.16 6.40 11.91
CA LYS A 131 -18.66 6.59 13.28
C LYS A 131 -17.43 5.70 13.53
N ASN A 132 -16.53 6.15 14.37
CA ASN A 132 -15.29 5.44 14.63
C ASN A 132 -14.88 5.65 16.09
N HIS A 133 -14.58 4.59 16.81
CA HIS A 133 -13.96 4.68 18.14
C HIS A 133 -12.91 3.58 18.32
N LEU A 134 -11.85 3.67 17.53
CA LEU A 134 -10.83 2.64 17.43
C LEU A 134 -9.60 2.95 18.28
N LEU A 135 -9.08 1.90 18.92
CA LEU A 135 -7.76 1.86 19.51
C LEU A 135 -6.90 0.85 18.76
N THR A 136 -6.00 1.34 17.92
CA THR A 136 -5.13 0.53 17.07
C THR A 136 -3.74 0.42 17.65
N TYR A 137 -3.25 -0.81 17.80
CA TYR A 137 -1.90 -1.12 18.23
C TYR A 137 -1.11 -1.68 17.06
N SER A 138 0.14 -1.26 16.94
CA SER A 138 1.06 -1.83 15.97
C SER A 138 2.47 -1.98 16.52
N LEU A 139 3.16 -3.00 16.03
CA LEU A 139 4.56 -3.27 16.32
C LEU A 139 5.29 -3.50 15.00
N THR A 140 6.08 -2.52 14.58
CA THR A 140 6.92 -2.64 13.39
C THR A 140 8.35 -2.99 13.79
N ASN A 141 8.89 -4.06 13.23
CA ASN A 141 10.29 -4.44 13.31
C ASN A 141 10.94 -4.17 11.96
N THR A 142 12.10 -3.52 11.94
CA THR A 142 12.85 -3.25 10.71
C THR A 142 14.30 -3.64 10.92
N ILE A 143 14.84 -4.42 9.99
CA ILE A 143 16.24 -4.82 9.99
C ILE A 143 16.94 -4.15 8.81
N THR A 144 17.86 -3.24 9.15
CA THR A 144 18.69 -2.52 8.19
C THR A 144 20.10 -3.08 8.22
N THR A 145 20.63 -3.48 7.07
CA THR A 145 22.02 -3.90 6.92
C THR A 145 22.89 -2.72 6.49
N LYS A 146 24.13 -2.68 6.99
CA LYS A 146 25.19 -1.79 6.51
C LYS A 146 26.26 -2.66 5.86
N SER A 147 26.45 -2.50 4.56
CA SER A 147 27.42 -3.28 3.78
C SER A 147 28.38 -2.38 3.02
N LYS A 148 29.61 -2.84 2.79
CA LYS A 148 30.57 -2.14 1.91
C LYS A 148 30.14 -2.23 0.45
N LYS A 149 30.32 -1.16 -0.31
CA LYS A 149 30.10 -1.21 -1.77
C LYS A 149 31.05 -2.23 -2.43
N MET A 150 30.48 -3.09 -3.28
CA MET A 150 31.24 -4.13 -4.00
C MET A 150 32.09 -3.45 -5.09
N GLY A 151 33.42 -3.47 -4.94
CA GLY A 151 34.35 -2.78 -5.85
C GLY A 151 35.62 -2.21 -5.19
N GLN A 152 35.69 -2.19 -3.86
CA GLN A 152 36.94 -1.93 -3.12
C GLN A 152 37.26 -3.12 -2.23
N PHE A 153 37.80 -4.19 -2.83
CA PHE A 153 38.67 -5.11 -2.09
C PHE A 153 40.07 -4.51 -2.15
N ASP A 154 40.50 -3.90 -1.05
CA ASP A 154 41.87 -3.44 -0.76
C ASP A 154 42.63 -2.75 -1.91
N GLU A 155 42.44 -1.44 -2.06
CA GLU A 155 43.52 -0.59 -2.59
C GLU A 155 43.95 0.42 -1.52
N THR A 156 45.14 0.15 -0.96
CA THR A 156 46.02 1.06 -0.21
C THR A 156 45.78 1.25 1.30
N ARG A 157 46.14 0.24 2.10
CA ARG A 157 46.94 0.51 3.32
C ARG A 157 48.34 0.99 2.92
N ARG A 158 48.44 2.19 2.34
CA ARG A 158 49.69 2.95 2.38
C ARG A 158 49.77 3.58 3.76
N VAL A 159 50.66 3.03 4.57
CA VAL A 159 51.10 3.61 5.84
C VAL A 159 51.60 5.04 5.57
N ALA A 160 50.85 6.04 6.01
CA ALA A 160 51.34 7.39 6.22
C ALA A 160 51.13 7.73 7.70
N LYS A 161 52.23 7.72 8.45
CA LYS A 161 52.30 8.30 9.80
C LYS A 161 52.17 9.82 9.67
N THR A 162 50.97 10.36 9.83
CA THR A 162 50.77 11.77 10.20
C THR A 162 49.35 11.94 10.73
N GLN A 163 49.23 12.47 11.95
CA GLN A 163 47.98 12.90 12.55
C GLN A 163 47.35 13.99 11.68
N ALA A 164 46.26 13.65 11.00
CA ALA A 164 45.26 14.59 10.53
C ALA A 164 43.95 13.80 10.44
N GLU A 165 42.95 14.22 11.21
CA GLU A 165 41.59 13.70 11.14
C GLU A 165 41.08 13.79 9.70
N VAL A 166 41.05 12.65 9.01
CA VAL A 166 40.34 12.53 7.75
C VAL A 166 38.87 12.44 8.09
N ILE A 167 38.17 13.54 7.87
CA ILE A 167 36.71 13.57 7.70
C ILE A 167 36.38 12.43 6.73
N GLY A 168 35.77 11.36 7.24
CA GLY A 168 35.46 10.17 6.46
C GLY A 168 34.71 10.57 5.20
N SER A 169 35.24 10.17 4.03
CA SER A 169 34.58 10.39 2.75
C SER A 169 33.11 9.96 2.84
N PRO A 170 32.16 10.79 2.37
CA PRO A 170 30.79 10.35 2.25
C PRO A 170 30.73 9.27 1.15
N ALA A 171 30.26 8.06 1.52
CA ALA A 171 29.71 7.01 0.64
C ALA A 171 30.50 5.70 0.34
N ASP A 172 31.20 5.10 1.32
CA ASP A 172 31.75 3.72 1.20
C ASP A 172 30.76 2.59 1.56
N TYR A 173 29.59 2.96 2.08
CA TYR A 173 28.59 2.02 2.60
C TYR A 173 27.26 2.11 1.86
N THR A 174 26.61 0.96 1.73
CA THR A 174 25.22 0.82 1.30
C THR A 174 24.40 0.37 2.50
N TYR A 175 23.28 1.06 2.72
CA TYR A 175 22.28 0.66 3.71
C TYR A 175 21.11 0.02 2.98
N ASN A 176 20.59 -1.07 3.51
CA ASN A 176 19.46 -1.77 2.93
C ASN A 176 18.52 -2.27 4.03
N ASP A 177 17.31 -1.73 4.04
CA ASP A 177 16.20 -2.22 4.86
C ASP A 177 15.72 -3.53 4.26
N PHE A 178 16.39 -4.62 4.67
CA PHE A 178 16.19 -5.89 4.00
C PHE A 178 15.00 -6.67 4.55
N LEU A 179 14.52 -6.32 5.74
CA LEU A 179 13.36 -6.95 6.35
C LEU A 179 12.52 -5.92 7.10
N ARG A 180 11.22 -5.89 6.83
CA ARG A 180 10.22 -5.20 7.64
C ARG A 180 9.13 -6.20 8.02
N PHE A 181 8.84 -6.31 9.31
CA PHE A 181 7.74 -7.10 9.84
C PHE A 181 6.83 -6.21 10.66
N ASN A 182 5.56 -6.09 10.29
CA ASN A 182 4.60 -5.23 10.94
C ASN A 182 3.41 -6.05 11.42
N LEU A 183 3.06 -5.92 12.69
CA LEU A 183 1.86 -6.54 13.27
C LEU A 183 0.90 -5.45 13.71
N VAL A 184 -0.37 -5.54 13.33
CA VAL A 184 -1.40 -4.52 13.61
C VAL A 184 -2.69 -5.19 14.07
N GLN A 185 -3.33 -4.60 15.08
CA GLN A 185 -4.69 -4.97 15.49
C GLN A 185 -5.41 -3.73 16.00
N SER A 186 -6.69 -3.62 15.67
CA SER A 186 -7.59 -2.58 16.19
C SER A 186 -8.57 -3.18 17.18
N TYR A 187 -8.93 -2.38 18.19
CA TYR A 187 -10.01 -2.65 19.12
C TYR A 187 -11.06 -1.55 18.98
N ASP A 188 -12.29 -1.92 18.65
CA ASP A 188 -13.44 -1.06 18.58
C ASP A 188 -14.08 -0.91 19.97
N ILE A 189 -13.90 0.28 20.53
CA ILE A 189 -14.40 0.63 21.86
C ILE A 189 -15.92 0.82 21.82
N GLU A 190 -16.49 1.23 20.69
CA GLU A 190 -17.92 1.45 20.57
C GLU A 190 -18.66 0.13 20.52
N GLU A 191 -18.25 -0.78 19.64
CA GLU A 191 -18.74 -2.16 19.57
C GLU A 191 -18.66 -2.84 20.94
N ALA A 192 -17.55 -2.67 21.66
CA ALA A 192 -17.36 -3.26 22.98
C ALA A 192 -18.29 -2.70 24.07
N ARG A 193 -18.93 -1.55 23.83
CA ARG A 193 -19.89 -0.91 24.76
C ARG A 193 -21.33 -1.27 24.45
N GLU A 194 -21.61 -1.94 23.33
CA GLU A 194 -22.95 -2.41 23.02
C GLU A 194 -23.41 -3.49 24.02
N ASP A 195 -24.73 -3.67 24.13
CA ASP A 195 -25.32 -4.62 25.11
C ASP A 195 -24.94 -6.08 24.80
N ASP A 196 -24.74 -6.42 23.52
CA ASP A 196 -24.31 -7.73 23.04
C ASP A 196 -23.17 -7.57 22.03
N PRO A 197 -21.93 -7.33 22.50
CA PRO A 197 -20.80 -7.03 21.61
C PRO A 197 -20.44 -8.27 20.78
N GLU A 198 -20.50 -8.17 19.45
CA GLU A 198 -20.18 -9.29 18.57
C GLU A 198 -18.66 -9.40 18.38
N ARG A 199 -18.02 -8.34 17.87
CA ARG A 199 -16.62 -8.41 17.37
C ARG A 199 -15.80 -7.14 17.61
N PRO A 200 -15.46 -6.82 18.88
CA PRO A 200 -14.70 -5.62 19.19
C PRO A 200 -13.22 -5.67 18.76
N PHE A 201 -12.65 -6.82 18.39
CA PHE A 201 -11.27 -6.90 17.88
C PHE A 201 -11.29 -7.09 16.36
N SER A 202 -10.47 -6.32 15.66
CA SER A 202 -10.18 -6.64 14.27
C SER A 202 -9.37 -7.94 14.15
N PRO A 203 -9.36 -8.56 12.96
CA PRO A 203 -8.32 -9.53 12.62
C PRO A 203 -6.93 -8.93 12.87
N ILE A 204 -6.00 -9.79 13.28
CA ILE A 204 -4.59 -9.42 13.40
C ILE A 204 -4.01 -9.38 11.99
N THR A 205 -3.51 -8.23 11.56
CA THR A 205 -2.83 -8.07 10.28
C THR A 205 -1.33 -8.19 10.49
N ALA A 206 -0.68 -9.05 9.71
CA ALA A 206 0.76 -9.20 9.66
C ALA A 206 1.25 -8.86 8.25
N GLU A 207 2.23 -7.97 8.14
CA GLU A 207 2.92 -7.64 6.89
C GLU A 207 4.40 -8.02 7.03
N LEU A 208 4.96 -8.65 6.00
CA LEU A 208 6.35 -9.05 5.92
C LEU A 208 6.92 -8.67 4.54
N ASP A 209 7.87 -7.75 4.56
CA ASP A 209 8.64 -7.34 3.39
C ASP A 209 10.07 -7.86 3.56
N ILE A 210 10.60 -8.59 2.58
CA ILE A 210 11.99 -9.05 2.55
C ILE A 210 12.64 -8.64 1.22
N PHE A 211 13.63 -7.77 1.30
CA PHE A 211 14.39 -7.27 0.16
C PHE A 211 15.89 -7.26 0.46
N PRO A 212 16.61 -8.40 0.37
CA PRO A 212 18.07 -8.47 0.55
C PRO A 212 18.87 -7.67 -0.49
N GLY A 213 18.21 -7.08 -1.48
CA GLY A 213 18.78 -6.13 -2.43
C GLY A 213 19.21 -6.76 -3.74
N LYS A 214 19.80 -7.95 -3.73
CA LYS A 214 20.15 -8.68 -4.97
C LYS A 214 19.29 -9.93 -5.12
N TYR A 215 18.68 -10.05 -6.29
CA TYR A 215 18.03 -11.25 -6.85
C TYR A 215 16.65 -11.64 -6.32
N ILE A 216 16.24 -11.19 -5.14
CA ILE A 216 14.95 -11.59 -4.56
C ILE A 216 14.29 -10.44 -3.81
N ALA A 217 12.97 -10.34 -3.95
CA ALA A 217 12.06 -9.57 -3.13
C ALA A 217 10.87 -10.48 -2.76
N LEU A 218 10.45 -10.44 -1.50
CA LEU A 218 9.26 -11.12 -1.02
C LEU A 218 8.36 -10.09 -0.32
N ASP A 219 7.11 -10.01 -0.75
CA ASP A 219 6.07 -9.18 -0.14
C ASP A 219 4.98 -10.14 0.34
N THR A 220 4.58 -10.06 1.61
CA THR A 220 3.61 -10.98 2.19
C THR A 220 2.73 -10.25 3.19
N ASP A 221 1.43 -10.48 3.11
CA ASP A 221 0.46 -10.00 4.08
C ASP A 221 -0.47 -11.14 4.50
N ALA A 222 -0.94 -11.11 5.75
CA ALA A 222 -1.88 -12.08 6.26
C ALA A 222 -2.80 -11.44 7.30
N GLN A 223 -4.05 -11.90 7.33
CA GLN A 223 -5.06 -11.48 8.29
C GLN A 223 -5.57 -12.70 9.05
N TRP A 224 -5.44 -12.69 10.37
CA TRP A 224 -5.81 -13.79 11.26
C TRP A 224 -7.00 -13.40 12.14
N SER A 225 -8.09 -14.18 12.08
CA SER A 225 -9.24 -13.97 12.96
C SER A 225 -8.97 -14.52 14.35
N VAL A 226 -9.15 -13.66 15.36
CA VAL A 226 -9.09 -14.06 16.78
C VAL A 226 -10.34 -14.83 17.22
N TYR A 227 -11.43 -14.77 16.44
CA TYR A 227 -12.69 -15.43 16.74
C TYR A 227 -12.76 -16.84 16.13
N SER A 228 -12.40 -16.97 14.86
CA SER A 228 -12.44 -18.27 14.18
C SER A 228 -11.14 -19.07 14.31
N GLY A 229 -10.03 -18.44 14.71
CA GLY A 229 -8.71 -19.06 14.79
C GLY A 229 -8.19 -19.54 13.42
N ARG A 230 -8.45 -18.77 12.37
CA ARG A 230 -8.08 -19.09 10.97
C ARG A 230 -7.57 -17.85 10.27
N PHE A 231 -6.77 -18.07 9.22
CA PHE A 231 -6.45 -17.00 8.27
C PHE A 231 -7.68 -16.65 7.46
N LEU A 232 -8.05 -15.37 7.50
CA LEU A 232 -9.09 -14.79 6.65
C LEU A 232 -8.52 -14.39 5.30
N ALA A 233 -7.27 -13.91 5.27
CA ALA A 233 -6.54 -13.62 4.04
C ALA A 233 -5.05 -13.95 4.23
N HIS A 234 -4.38 -14.34 3.15
CA HIS A 234 -2.93 -14.42 3.08
C HIS A 234 -2.45 -14.32 1.63
N ASN A 235 -1.57 -13.37 1.37
CA ASN A 235 -1.02 -13.11 0.05
C ASN A 235 0.51 -13.21 0.11
N VAL A 236 1.11 -13.86 -0.87
CA VAL A 236 2.57 -14.03 -0.97
C VAL A 236 3.00 -13.70 -2.39
N LYS A 237 3.86 -12.70 -2.53
CA LYS A 237 4.48 -12.31 -3.80
C LYS A 237 5.98 -12.46 -3.71
N ALA A 238 6.56 -13.26 -4.60
CA ALA A 238 8.00 -13.43 -4.75
C ALA A 238 8.44 -12.90 -6.11
N ASN A 239 9.34 -11.93 -6.11
CA ASN A 239 10.01 -11.44 -7.31
C ASN A 239 11.46 -11.90 -7.29
N LEU A 240 11.89 -12.52 -8.38
CA LEU A 240 13.25 -12.99 -8.60
C LEU A 240 13.82 -12.31 -9.84
N TRP A 241 15.09 -11.94 -9.80
CA TRP A 241 15.79 -11.39 -10.96
C TRP A 241 17.26 -11.78 -10.95
N ASP A 242 17.95 -11.61 -12.08
CA ASP A 242 19.38 -11.84 -12.19
C ASP A 242 20.12 -10.64 -12.83
N GLN A 243 21.43 -10.76 -13.03
CA GLN A 243 22.23 -9.72 -13.69
C GLN A 243 22.09 -9.72 -15.21
N ARG A 244 21.64 -10.84 -15.81
CA ARG A 244 21.37 -10.94 -17.24
C ARG A 244 20.12 -10.13 -17.62
N GLY A 245 19.23 -9.91 -16.65
CA GLY A 245 17.94 -9.24 -16.82
C GLY A 245 16.77 -10.21 -16.96
N ASP A 246 16.95 -11.47 -16.55
CA ASP A 246 15.84 -12.40 -16.35
C ASP A 246 15.02 -11.98 -15.12
N THR A 247 13.72 -12.24 -15.17
CA THR A 247 12.79 -11.94 -14.08
C THR A 247 11.76 -13.04 -13.93
N LEU A 248 11.42 -13.40 -12.70
CA LEU A 248 10.28 -14.27 -12.37
C LEU A 248 9.50 -13.64 -11.21
N SER A 249 8.24 -13.29 -11.43
CA SER A 249 7.30 -12.87 -10.38
C SER A 249 6.26 -13.95 -10.20
N VAL A 250 6.07 -14.43 -8.98
CA VAL A 250 4.99 -15.35 -8.62
C VAL A 250 4.20 -14.73 -7.48
N GLU A 251 2.88 -14.66 -7.62
CA GLU A 251 1.98 -14.13 -6.61
C GLU A 251 0.87 -15.14 -6.35
N TYR A 252 0.71 -15.54 -5.09
CA TYR A 252 -0.42 -16.31 -4.61
C TYR A 252 -1.27 -15.42 -3.73
N ARG A 253 -2.59 -15.42 -3.97
CA ARG A 253 -3.54 -14.62 -3.19
C ARG A 253 -4.66 -15.50 -2.68
N TYR A 254 -4.98 -15.36 -1.40
CA TYR A 254 -6.12 -15.98 -0.77
C TYR A 254 -6.86 -14.96 0.08
N THR A 255 -8.17 -14.86 -0.15
CA THR A 255 -9.14 -14.17 0.69
C THR A 255 -10.33 -15.10 0.88
N GLY A 256 -10.60 -15.50 2.11
CA GLY A 256 -11.75 -16.33 2.46
C GLY A 256 -13.04 -15.51 2.56
N ASN A 257 -14.18 -16.21 2.51
CA ASN A 257 -15.46 -15.57 2.76
C ASN A 257 -15.65 -15.36 4.27
N SER A 258 -15.63 -14.10 4.72
CA SER A 258 -15.85 -13.74 6.12
C SER A 258 -16.53 -12.39 6.24
N LYS A 259 -17.45 -12.27 7.21
CA LYS A 259 -18.05 -10.98 7.59
C LYS A 259 -17.05 -10.02 8.25
N GLU A 260 -15.87 -10.50 8.65
CA GLU A 260 -14.80 -9.65 9.20
C GLU A 260 -14.01 -8.91 8.11
N LEU A 261 -14.20 -9.29 6.83
CA LEU A 261 -13.52 -8.70 5.69
C LEU A 261 -14.52 -8.02 4.77
N ASP A 262 -14.22 -6.79 4.36
CA ASP A 262 -14.93 -6.08 3.28
C ASP A 262 -14.29 -6.39 1.92
N GLN A 263 -14.07 -7.67 1.65
CA GLN A 263 -13.43 -8.15 0.41
C GLN A 263 -14.13 -9.39 -0.11
N ASN A 264 -14.28 -9.47 -1.43
CA ASN A 264 -14.78 -10.67 -2.07
C ASN A 264 -13.80 -11.83 -1.89
N PRO A 265 -14.31 -13.07 -1.70
CA PRO A 265 -13.45 -14.23 -1.62
C PRO A 265 -12.68 -14.38 -2.94
N SER A 266 -11.40 -14.74 -2.83
CA SER A 266 -10.53 -14.97 -3.97
C SER A 266 -9.48 -16.00 -3.62
N GLU A 267 -9.11 -16.84 -4.59
CA GLU A 267 -7.99 -17.76 -4.44
C GLU A 267 -7.33 -17.88 -5.80
N SER A 268 -6.10 -17.40 -5.95
CA SER A 268 -5.45 -17.34 -7.26
C SER A 268 -3.94 -17.47 -7.18
N ILE A 269 -3.35 -17.94 -8.28
CA ILE A 269 -1.92 -17.87 -8.52
C ILE A 269 -1.66 -17.17 -9.85
N SER A 270 -0.72 -16.25 -9.85
CA SER A 270 -0.19 -15.62 -11.05
C SER A 270 1.32 -15.79 -11.13
N ALA A 271 1.83 -15.96 -12.34
CA ALA A 271 3.24 -16.07 -12.63
C ALA A 271 3.59 -15.25 -13.88
N ASN A 272 4.64 -14.45 -13.79
CA ASN A 272 5.19 -13.66 -14.88
C ASN A 272 6.67 -13.99 -15.03
N LEU A 273 7.05 -14.49 -16.19
CA LEU A 273 8.42 -14.86 -16.55
C LEU A 273 8.91 -13.94 -17.66
N GLY A 274 10.12 -13.41 -17.51
CA GLY A 274 10.87 -12.70 -18.54
C GLY A 274 12.26 -13.30 -18.63
N VAL A 275 12.69 -13.68 -19.84
CA VAL A 275 14.00 -14.30 -20.06
C VAL A 275 14.72 -13.57 -21.18
N LYS A 276 15.95 -13.15 -20.88
CA LYS A 276 16.89 -12.61 -21.88
C LYS A 276 17.57 -13.78 -22.57
N VAL A 277 17.08 -14.14 -23.75
CA VAL A 277 17.65 -15.24 -24.57
C VAL A 277 18.99 -14.81 -25.15
N THR A 278 19.09 -13.56 -25.60
CA THR A 278 20.32 -12.90 -26.06
C THR A 278 20.24 -11.40 -25.70
N ASP A 279 21.32 -10.65 -25.95
CA ASP A 279 21.34 -9.18 -25.75
C ASP A 279 20.26 -8.44 -26.56
N ARG A 280 19.77 -9.05 -27.65
CA ARG A 280 18.75 -8.46 -28.54
C ARG A 280 17.39 -9.13 -28.42
N LEU A 281 17.32 -10.37 -27.95
CA LEU A 281 16.10 -11.18 -27.95
C LEU A 281 15.67 -11.49 -26.52
N GLY A 282 14.46 -11.05 -26.16
CA GLY A 282 13.77 -11.41 -24.94
C GLY A 282 12.50 -12.19 -25.25
N ILE A 283 12.14 -13.09 -24.34
CA ILE A 283 10.83 -13.75 -24.34
C ILE A 283 10.16 -13.50 -23.00
N SER A 284 8.83 -13.50 -23.00
CA SER A 284 8.03 -13.42 -21.79
C SER A 284 6.87 -14.40 -21.82
N ALA A 285 6.43 -14.80 -20.64
CA ALA A 285 5.22 -15.59 -20.45
C ALA A 285 4.49 -15.08 -19.20
N ASN A 286 3.17 -15.04 -19.25
CA ASN A 286 2.32 -14.77 -18.11
C ASN A 286 1.25 -15.86 -17.98
N TYR A 287 0.91 -16.20 -16.76
CA TYR A 287 -0.10 -17.21 -16.45
C TYR A 287 -0.85 -16.80 -15.19
N GLU A 288 -2.16 -16.93 -15.20
CA GLU A 288 -3.01 -16.68 -14.04
C GLU A 288 -4.12 -17.72 -13.96
N TYR A 289 -4.33 -18.24 -12.76
CA TYR A 289 -5.34 -19.25 -12.45
C TYR A 289 -6.08 -18.87 -11.19
N ASN A 290 -7.41 -18.88 -11.26
CA ASN A 290 -8.31 -18.70 -10.14
C ASN A 290 -8.80 -20.09 -9.69
N PHE A 291 -8.42 -20.48 -8.47
CA PHE A 291 -8.78 -21.75 -7.86
C PHE A 291 -10.22 -21.79 -7.38
N LEU A 292 -10.78 -20.66 -6.94
CA LEU A 292 -12.16 -20.56 -6.48
C LEU A 292 -13.16 -20.90 -7.60
N ASP A 293 -12.92 -20.35 -8.78
CA ASP A 293 -13.75 -20.59 -9.98
C ASP A 293 -13.23 -21.73 -10.86
N ASN A 294 -12.15 -22.41 -10.44
CA ASN A 294 -11.45 -23.45 -11.20
C ASN A 294 -11.19 -23.03 -12.67
N THR A 295 -10.72 -21.81 -12.85
CA THR A 295 -10.68 -21.12 -14.15
C THR A 295 -9.30 -20.54 -14.42
N ARG A 296 -8.77 -20.83 -15.62
CA ARG A 296 -7.56 -20.18 -16.14
C ARG A 296 -7.89 -18.78 -16.62
N VAL A 297 -7.59 -17.78 -15.79
CA VAL A 297 -7.90 -16.36 -16.03
C VAL A 297 -7.15 -15.82 -17.23
N SER A 298 -5.85 -16.13 -17.34
CA SER A 298 -5.00 -15.56 -18.39
C SER A 298 -3.82 -16.46 -18.72
N THR A 299 -3.45 -16.50 -20.00
CA THR A 299 -2.18 -17.05 -20.47
C THR A 299 -1.68 -16.21 -21.61
N GLY A 300 -0.45 -15.73 -21.52
CA GLY A 300 0.15 -14.97 -22.60
C GLY A 300 1.61 -15.28 -22.80
N TYR A 301 2.06 -14.96 -24.01
CA TYR A 301 3.41 -15.14 -24.48
C TYR A 301 3.84 -13.87 -25.21
N GLY A 302 5.07 -13.45 -24.99
CA GLY A 302 5.65 -12.28 -25.62
C GLY A 302 7.03 -12.59 -26.20
N ILE A 303 7.35 -11.90 -27.30
CA ILE A 303 8.68 -11.87 -27.89
C ILE A 303 9.08 -10.41 -28.09
N LYS A 304 10.32 -10.09 -27.73
CA LYS A 304 10.88 -8.76 -27.90
C LYS A 304 12.21 -8.85 -28.61
N TYR A 305 12.32 -8.17 -29.75
CA TYR A 305 13.57 -8.00 -30.46
C TYR A 305 14.02 -6.54 -30.38
N THR A 306 15.25 -6.29 -29.94
CA THR A 306 15.82 -4.96 -29.77
C THR A 306 17.03 -4.80 -30.68
N ALA A 307 16.93 -3.90 -31.65
CA ALA A 307 18.02 -3.45 -32.50
C ALA A 307 18.61 -2.13 -31.96
N GLN A 308 19.57 -1.55 -32.70
CA GLN A 308 20.24 -0.30 -32.26
C GLN A 308 19.31 0.92 -32.25
N CYS A 309 18.38 1.02 -33.20
CA CYS A 309 17.54 2.21 -33.37
C CYS A 309 16.03 1.91 -33.30
N TRP A 310 15.67 0.65 -33.08
CA TRP A 310 14.27 0.23 -33.02
C TRP A 310 14.11 -1.04 -32.19
N SER A 311 12.88 -1.28 -31.71
CA SER A 311 12.48 -2.56 -31.14
C SER A 311 11.13 -3.00 -31.67
N PHE A 312 10.95 -4.32 -31.73
CA PHE A 312 9.69 -4.98 -32.02
C PHE A 312 9.27 -5.78 -30.81
N GLU A 313 8.01 -5.68 -30.43
CA GLU A 313 7.39 -6.47 -29.39
C GLU A 313 6.09 -7.07 -29.94
N GLY A 314 5.99 -8.40 -29.89
CA GLY A 314 4.77 -9.12 -30.22
C GLY A 314 4.26 -9.82 -28.98
N ARG A 315 2.98 -9.65 -28.66
CA ARG A 315 2.33 -10.29 -27.51
C ARG A 315 1.07 -11.00 -27.95
N PHE A 316 0.87 -12.18 -27.38
CA PHE A 316 -0.35 -12.97 -27.47
C PHE A 316 -0.89 -13.13 -26.06
N ILE A 317 -2.17 -12.83 -25.85
CA ILE A 317 -2.83 -12.99 -24.56
C ILE A 317 -4.19 -13.65 -24.79
N ASP A 318 -4.39 -14.80 -24.16
CA ASP A 318 -5.67 -15.49 -24.09
C ASP A 318 -6.20 -15.43 -22.65
N ALA A 319 -7.21 -14.59 -22.45
CA ALA A 319 -7.77 -14.27 -21.15
C ALA A 319 -9.29 -14.43 -21.11
N ILE A 320 -9.85 -14.54 -19.91
CA ILE A 320 -11.30 -14.54 -19.68
C ILE A 320 -11.70 -13.15 -19.18
N GLY A 321 -12.63 -12.51 -19.88
CA GLY A 321 -13.17 -11.21 -19.49
C GLY A 321 -14.12 -11.32 -18.29
N VAL A 322 -14.48 -10.17 -17.71
CA VAL A 322 -15.46 -10.08 -16.60
C VAL A 322 -16.83 -10.69 -16.97
N ASP A 323 -17.16 -10.71 -18.26
CA ASP A 323 -18.36 -11.35 -18.81
C ASP A 323 -18.25 -12.88 -18.95
N ASN A 324 -17.19 -13.47 -18.38
CA ASN A 324 -16.82 -14.88 -18.47
C ASN A 324 -16.64 -15.38 -19.92
N ARG A 325 -16.36 -14.46 -20.84
CA ARG A 325 -16.10 -14.78 -22.24
C ARG A 325 -14.61 -14.78 -22.51
N ARG A 326 -14.16 -15.80 -23.24
CA ARG A 326 -12.78 -15.88 -23.72
C ARG A 326 -12.49 -14.75 -24.70
N ARG A 327 -11.39 -14.05 -24.48
CA ARG A 327 -10.86 -12.97 -25.32
C ARG A 327 -9.43 -13.30 -25.69
N VAL A 328 -9.16 -13.29 -26.99
CA VAL A 328 -7.82 -13.50 -27.52
C VAL A 328 -7.36 -12.19 -28.12
N ASN A 329 -6.28 -11.65 -27.56
CA ASN A 329 -5.67 -10.39 -27.97
C ASN A 329 -4.29 -10.68 -28.57
N TYR A 330 -4.02 -10.01 -29.68
CA TYR A 330 -2.71 -9.94 -30.31
C TYR A 330 -2.31 -8.48 -30.32
N GLU A 331 -1.11 -8.18 -29.84
CA GLU A 331 -0.57 -6.83 -29.81
C GLU A 331 0.79 -6.82 -30.48
N ILE A 332 0.97 -5.86 -31.40
CA ILE A 332 2.24 -5.66 -32.10
C ILE A 332 2.66 -4.22 -31.89
N ILE A 333 3.81 -4.03 -31.23
CA ILE A 333 4.39 -2.72 -30.97
C ILE A 333 5.73 -2.62 -31.67
N ILE A 334 5.91 -1.54 -32.43
CA ILE A 334 7.18 -1.13 -33.01
C ILE A 334 7.56 0.21 -32.39
N ASN A 335 8.70 0.23 -31.71
CA ASN A 335 9.24 1.45 -31.10
C ASN A 335 10.47 1.89 -31.89
N LEU A 336 10.49 3.16 -32.32
CA LEU A 336 11.61 3.80 -33.00
C LEU A 336 12.27 4.76 -32.02
N PHE A 337 13.49 4.45 -31.59
CA PHE A 337 14.16 5.22 -30.55
C PHE A 337 14.39 6.66 -31.01
N GLY A 338 13.78 7.62 -30.31
CA GLY A 338 13.83 9.05 -30.63
C GLY A 338 12.71 9.57 -31.54
N LEU A 339 11.85 8.70 -32.11
CA LEU A 339 10.73 9.10 -32.98
C LEU A 339 9.35 8.72 -32.41
N GLY A 340 9.30 7.83 -31.41
CA GLY A 340 8.07 7.44 -30.72
C GLY A 340 7.69 5.97 -30.94
N GLU A 341 6.53 5.60 -30.38
CA GLU A 341 6.02 4.23 -30.36
C GLU A 341 4.76 4.10 -31.23
N PHE A 342 4.67 3.04 -32.03
CA PHE A 342 3.52 2.72 -32.88
C PHE A 342 3.04 1.30 -32.54
N GLY A 343 1.75 1.12 -32.25
CA GLY A 343 1.17 -0.18 -31.91
C GLY A 343 -0.20 -0.43 -32.54
N ILE A 344 -0.55 -1.70 -32.78
CA ILE A 344 -1.86 -2.19 -33.26
C ILE A 344 -2.33 -3.34 -32.39
#